data_AF-A0AA92LY91-F1
#
_entry.id   AF-A0AA92LY91-F1
#
_cell.length_a   1.000
_cell.length_b   1.000
_cell.length_c   1.000
_cell.angle_alpha   90.00
_cell.angle_beta   90.00
_cell.angle_gamma   90.00
#
_symmetry.space_group_name_H-M   'P 1'
#
loop_
_entity.id
_entity.type
_entity.pdbx_description
1 polymer ?
#
loop_
_entity_poly.entity_id
_entity_poly.type
_entity_poly.pdbx_seq_one_letter_code
_entity_poly.pdbx_strand_id
1 'polypeptide(L)'
;MEINPVIEVDTINRSDYEINDVFRVSSISLDNEKLDFNHSAGVFVEEYGERDNKVFFVLDYFYLHGGGSVLVDCEVSFEKEKILPPECRVKVN
;
A
#
# COMPACT_ATOMS: atom_id res chain seq x y z
N MET A 1 7.27 -18.29 1.81
CA MET A 1 7.57 -16.96 1.25
C MET A 1 6.74 -16.81 0.00
N GLU A 2 5.97 -15.74 -0.08
CA GLU A 2 5.20 -15.38 -1.28
C GLU A 2 6.18 -14.94 -2.37
N ILE A 3 5.96 -15.40 -3.60
CA ILE A 3 6.96 -15.24 -4.68
C ILE A 3 6.87 -13.83 -5.32
N ASN A 4 5.73 -13.13 -5.12
CA ASN A 4 5.52 -11.76 -5.56
C ASN A 4 4.51 -11.06 -4.63
N PRO A 5 4.94 -10.49 -3.48
CA PRO A 5 4.03 -9.81 -2.59
C PRO A 5 3.48 -8.56 -3.27
N VAL A 6 2.16 -8.41 -3.24
CA VAL A 6 1.44 -7.29 -3.84
C VAL A 6 0.26 -6.92 -2.97
N ILE A 7 -0.01 -5.63 -2.85
CA ILE A 7 -1.25 -5.12 -2.28
C ILE A 7 -2.12 -4.67 -3.45
N GLU A 8 -3.32 -5.20 -3.52
CA GLU A 8 -4.30 -4.85 -4.54
C GLU A 8 -5.38 -3.96 -3.90
N VAL A 9 -5.65 -2.83 -4.54
CA VAL A 9 -6.74 -1.93 -4.20
C VAL A 9 -7.70 -1.93 -5.37
N ASP A 10 -8.96 -2.28 -5.09
CA ASP A 10 -10.02 -2.34 -6.08
C ASP A 10 -11.08 -1.30 -5.78
N THR A 11 -11.64 -0.71 -6.83
CA THR A 11 -12.91 0.01 -6.75
C THR A 11 -14.00 -0.82 -7.39
N ILE A 12 -15.15 -0.90 -6.72
CA ILE A 12 -16.32 -1.63 -7.23
C ILE A 12 -17.47 -0.66 -7.47
N ASN A 13 -18.18 -0.83 -8.58
CA ASN A 13 -19.47 -0.19 -8.75
C ASN A 13 -20.50 -0.92 -7.87
N ARG A 14 -21.21 -0.16 -7.02
CA ARG A 14 -22.19 -0.73 -6.10
C ARG A 14 -23.46 -1.25 -6.78
N SER A 15 -23.80 -0.77 -7.98
CA SER A 15 -25.06 -1.15 -8.64
C SER A 15 -25.04 -2.55 -9.24
N ASP A 16 -23.89 -2.97 -9.77
CA ASP A 16 -23.70 -4.23 -10.50
C ASP A 16 -22.56 -5.08 -9.91
N TYR A 17 -21.84 -4.57 -8.89
CA TYR A 17 -20.68 -5.21 -8.25
C TYR A 17 -19.52 -5.49 -9.21
N GLU A 18 -19.45 -4.77 -10.34
CA GLU A 18 -18.33 -4.87 -11.25
C GLU A 18 -17.12 -4.08 -10.73
N ILE A 19 -15.91 -4.55 -11.07
CA ILE A 19 -14.67 -3.86 -10.76
C ILE A 19 -14.48 -2.72 -11.77
N ASN A 20 -14.37 -1.50 -11.25
CA ASN A 20 -14.20 -0.28 -12.05
C ASN A 20 -12.72 0.02 -12.32
N ASP A 21 -11.86 -0.25 -11.35
CA ASP A 21 -10.44 0.03 -11.39
C ASP A 21 -9.68 -0.86 -10.41
N VAL A 22 -8.47 -1.25 -10.79
CA VAL A 22 -7.56 -2.10 -10.00
C VAL A 22 -6.20 -1.43 -9.96
N PHE A 23 -5.65 -1.24 -8.76
CA PHE A 23 -4.30 -0.74 -8.57
C PHE A 23 -3.46 -1.73 -7.76
N ARG A 24 -2.32 -2.12 -8.32
CA ARG A 24 -1.39 -3.06 -7.70
C ARG A 24 -0.16 -2.34 -7.18
N VAL A 25 0.04 -2.39 -5.88
CA VAL A 25 1.20 -1.85 -5.18
C VAL A 25 2.18 -3.01 -4.95
N SER A 26 3.27 -3.03 -5.72
CA SER A 26 4.42 -3.92 -5.51
C SER A 26 5.64 -3.20 -4.93
N SER A 27 5.53 -1.88 -4.79
CA SER A 27 6.55 -1.04 -4.20
C SER A 27 5.96 0.29 -3.75
N ILE A 28 6.57 0.91 -2.75
CA ILE A 28 6.21 2.25 -2.27
C ILE A 28 7.42 3.18 -2.34
N SER A 29 7.17 4.48 -2.38
CA SER A 29 8.22 5.51 -2.24
C SER A 29 8.17 6.08 -0.83
N LEU A 30 9.30 6.12 -0.15
CA LEU A 30 9.45 6.61 1.22
C LEU A 30 10.73 7.46 1.31
N ASP A 31 10.62 8.75 1.61
CA ASP A 31 11.76 9.67 1.77
C ASP A 31 12.80 9.62 0.63
N ASN A 32 12.33 9.49 -0.62
CA ASN A 32 13.12 9.30 -1.86
C ASN A 32 13.78 7.93 -2.05
N GLU A 33 13.55 6.98 -1.14
CA GLU A 33 13.85 5.57 -1.34
C GLU A 33 12.65 4.85 -1.95
N LYS A 34 12.90 3.86 -2.81
CA LYS A 34 11.88 2.93 -3.28
C LYS A 34 11.98 1.63 -2.48
N LEU A 35 10.96 1.31 -1.72
CA LEU A 35 10.84 0.03 -1.01
C LEU A 35 10.12 -0.96 -1.91
N ASP A 36 10.88 -1.87 -2.51
CA ASP A 36 10.37 -2.95 -3.35
C ASP A 36 10.00 -4.16 -2.49
N PHE A 37 8.76 -4.64 -2.63
CA PHE A 37 8.24 -5.74 -1.82
C PHE A 37 8.97 -7.05 -2.13
N ASN A 38 9.42 -7.25 -3.37
CA ASN A 38 10.19 -8.43 -3.79
C ASN A 38 11.61 -8.45 -3.22
N HIS A 39 12.12 -7.30 -2.78
CA HIS A 39 13.45 -7.17 -2.18
C HIS A 39 13.38 -6.94 -0.66
N SER A 40 12.26 -7.31 -0.04
CA SER A 40 12.05 -7.29 1.41
C SER A 40 12.36 -8.65 2.05
N ALA A 41 12.61 -8.66 3.35
CA ALA A 41 12.50 -9.89 4.16
C ALA A 41 11.03 -10.25 4.46
N GLY A 42 10.12 -9.29 4.36
CA GLY A 42 8.68 -9.44 4.53
C GLY A 42 7.96 -8.10 4.46
N VAL A 43 6.70 -8.13 4.02
CA VAL A 43 5.79 -6.97 4.02
C VAL A 43 4.47 -7.43 4.62
N PHE A 44 4.01 -6.76 5.66
CA PHE A 44 2.78 -7.11 6.38
C PHE A 44 1.86 -5.90 6.45
N VAL A 45 0.55 -6.11 6.26
CA VAL A 45 -0.46 -5.08 6.48
C VAL A 45 -0.90 -5.16 7.94
N GLU A 46 -0.58 -4.13 8.71
CA GLU A 46 -0.88 -4.06 10.15
C GLU A 46 -2.26 -3.46 10.42
N GLU A 47 -2.67 -2.50 9.59
CA GLU A 47 -3.91 -1.76 9.73
C GLU A 47 -4.40 -1.32 8.35
N TYR A 48 -5.69 -1.25 8.13
CA TYR A 48 -6.28 -0.62 6.94
C TYR A 48 -7.68 -0.11 7.24
N GLY A 49 -8.16 0.82 6.43
CA GLY A 49 -9.51 1.36 6.58
C GLY A 49 -9.74 2.61 5.75
N GLU A 50 -10.65 3.45 6.22
CA GLU A 50 -11.00 4.73 5.61
C GLU A 50 -10.67 5.90 6.54
N ARG A 51 -10.05 6.95 6.01
CA ARG A 51 -9.80 8.23 6.69
C ARG A 51 -9.99 9.37 5.70
N ASP A 52 -10.76 10.40 6.07
CA ASP A 52 -10.97 11.60 5.24
C ASP A 52 -11.33 11.31 3.76
N ASN A 53 -12.21 10.32 3.53
CA ASN A 53 -12.64 9.87 2.20
C ASN A 53 -11.48 9.30 1.33
N LYS A 54 -10.41 8.83 1.97
CA LYS A 54 -9.32 8.05 1.38
C LYS A 54 -9.29 6.67 2.00
N VAL A 55 -8.77 5.71 1.25
CA VAL A 55 -8.39 4.42 1.82
C VAL A 55 -6.99 4.56 2.39
N PHE A 56 -6.75 4.03 3.58
CA PHE A 56 -5.41 3.96 4.13
C PHE A 56 -5.03 2.52 4.43
N PHE A 57 -3.73 2.24 4.42
CA PHE A 57 -3.16 1.01 4.93
C PHE A 57 -1.81 1.31 5.58
N VAL A 58 -1.50 0.56 6.63
CA VAL A 58 -0.24 0.63 7.36
C VAL A 58 0.55 -0.62 7.08
N LEU A 59 1.78 -0.45 6.61
CA LEU A 59 2.70 -1.53 6.31
C LEU A 59 3.78 -1.65 7.38
N ASP A 60 4.10 -2.87 7.79
CA ASP A 60 5.39 -3.18 8.40
C ASP A 60 6.31 -3.79 7.33
N TYR A 61 7.31 -3.01 6.90
CA TYR A 61 8.27 -3.42 5.88
C TYR A 61 9.58 -3.86 6.53
N PHE A 62 9.96 -5.12 6.36
CA PHE A 62 11.19 -5.69 6.89
C PHE A 62 12.31 -5.66 5.84
N TYR A 63 13.42 -5.00 6.15
CA TYR A 63 14.57 -4.91 5.26
C TYR A 63 15.34 -6.23 5.17
N LEU A 64 15.77 -6.61 3.97
CA LEU A 64 16.51 -7.86 3.74
C LEU A 64 17.90 -7.90 4.41
N HIS A 65 18.56 -6.74 4.55
CA HIS A 65 19.95 -6.64 5.00
C HIS A 65 20.11 -5.90 6.34
N GLY A 66 19.50 -6.44 7.40
CA GLY A 66 19.81 -6.05 8.78
C GLY A 66 19.32 -4.67 9.23
N GLY A 67 18.45 -4.02 8.46
CA GLY A 67 17.90 -2.68 8.74
C GLY A 67 16.72 -2.64 9.72
N GLY A 68 16.30 -3.79 10.27
CA GLY A 68 15.09 -3.89 11.08
C GLY A 68 13.81 -3.82 10.23
N SER A 69 12.76 -3.22 10.77
CA SER A 69 11.53 -2.93 10.04
C SER A 69 11.11 -1.48 10.19
N VAL A 70 10.28 -1.01 9.26
CA VAL A 70 9.69 0.34 9.29
C VAL A 70 8.18 0.24 9.13
N LEU A 71 7.47 0.95 10.01
CA LEU A 71 6.03 1.17 9.87
C LEU A 71 5.78 2.34 8.92
N VAL A 72 5.00 2.09 7.88
CA VAL A 72 4.67 3.06 6.85
C VAL A 72 3.16 3.25 6.78
N ASP A 73 2.69 4.48 6.93
CA ASP A 73 1.29 4.89 6.74
C ASP A 73 1.11 5.36 5.30
N CYS A 74 0.27 4.68 4.54
CA CYS A 74 0.00 4.98 3.13
C CYS A 74 -1.45 5.38 2.93
N GLU A 75 -1.68 6.46 2.17
CA GLU A 75 -3.00 6.94 1.78
C GLU A 75 -3.21 6.76 0.28
N VAL A 76 -4.34 6.19 -0.09
CA VAL A 76 -4.80 6.00 -1.47
C VAL A 76 -5.92 6.99 -1.74
N SER A 77 -5.66 7.88 -2.70
CA SER A 77 -6.64 8.86 -3.17
C SER A 77 -7.30 8.39 -4.45
N PHE A 78 -8.49 8.93 -4.72
CA PHE A 78 -9.28 8.60 -5.91
C PHE A 78 -9.61 9.87 -6.67
N GLU A 79 -9.40 9.88 -7.99
CA GLU A 79 -9.82 10.97 -8.88
C GLU A 79 -10.65 10.40 -10.03
N LYS A 80 -11.89 10.88 -10.19
CA LYS A 80 -12.82 10.44 -11.26
C LYS A 80 -12.89 8.91 -11.38
N GLU A 81 -13.08 8.24 -10.24
CA GLU A 81 -13.17 6.77 -10.13
C GLU A 81 -11.88 6.01 -10.47
N LYS A 82 -10.75 6.73 -10.63
CA LYS A 82 -9.42 6.13 -10.79
C LYS A 82 -8.62 6.18 -9.51
N ILE A 83 -7.95 5.08 -9.23
CA ILE A 83 -7.07 4.93 -8.07
C ILE A 83 -5.75 5.62 -8.41
N LEU A 84 -5.32 6.55 -7.56
CA LEU A 84 -4.02 7.20 -7.68
C LEU A 84 -2.94 6.38 -6.93
N PRO A 85 -1.66 6.52 -7.31
CA PRO A 85 -0.57 5.90 -6.56
C PRO A 85 -0.61 6.31 -5.07
N PRO A 86 -0.36 5.36 -4.15
CA PRO A 86 -0.38 5.66 -2.73
C PRO A 86 0.70 6.66 -2.34
N GLU A 87 0.34 7.62 -1.50
CA GLU A 87 1.28 8.52 -0.84
C GLU A 87 1.64 7.94 0.52
N CYS A 88 2.91 7.64 0.74
CA CYS A 88 3.38 6.91 1.92
C CYS A 88 4.34 7.76 2.74
N ARG A 89 4.25 7.63 4.08
CA ARG A 89 5.12 8.29 5.05
C ARG A 89 5.43 7.37 6.21
N VAL A 90 6.55 7.58 6.90
CA VAL A 90 6.86 6.84 8.13
C VAL A 90 5.76 7.09 9.14
N LYS A 91 5.19 6.03 9.72
CA LYS A 91 4.20 6.14 10.79
C LYS A 91 4.92 6.60 12.05
N VAL A 92 4.64 7.84 12.48
CA VAL A 92 5.12 8.36 13.76
C VAL A 92 4.06 8.05 14.82
N ASN A 93 4.49 7.45 15.94
CA ASN A 93 3.63 7.15 17.09
C ASN A 93 3.00 8.39 17.71
#